data_AF-A0A5C9BM34-F1
#
_entry.id   AF-A0A5C9BM34-F1
#
_cell.length_a   1.000
_cell.length_b   1.000
_cell.length_c   1.000
_cell.angle_alpha   90.00
_cell.angle_beta   90.00
_cell.angle_gamma   90.00
#
_symmetry.space_group_name_H-M   'P 1'
#
loop_
_entity.id
_entity.type
_entity.pdbx_description
1 polymer ?
#
loop_
_entity_poly.entity_id
_entity_poly.type
_entity_poly.pdbx_seq_one_letter_code
_entity_poly.pdbx_strand_id
1 'polypeptide(L)'
;MSKAKELLLECKVKLGIQTDYKLAQALELHTARIAEYMSGKTHPSVYTCVKIALILERDPAGVIAEIEAETEKNEKRREFWRNFLQRAKQAAKLGTLALLFTASLLGGAASDREGAFFRRRYFA
;
A
#
# COMPACT_ATOMS: atom_id res chain seq x y z
N MET A 1 -0.58 -15.05 -15.37
CA MET A 1 0.37 -15.48 -14.32
C MET A 1 -0.38 -15.46 -13.00
N SER A 2 0.00 -16.27 -12.01
CA SER A 2 -0.68 -16.21 -10.71
C SER A 2 -0.33 -14.91 -9.98
N LYS A 3 -1.28 -14.32 -9.25
CA LYS A 3 -1.04 -13.08 -8.50
C LYS A 3 0.05 -13.26 -7.46
N ALA A 4 0.10 -14.44 -6.84
CA ALA A 4 1.17 -14.84 -5.93
C ALA A 4 2.56 -14.70 -6.55
N LYS A 5 2.74 -15.16 -7.79
CA LYS A 5 4.02 -15.08 -8.50
C LYS A 5 4.39 -13.63 -8.82
N GLU A 6 3.43 -12.82 -9.25
CA GLU A 6 3.64 -11.39 -9.53
C GLU A 6 4.16 -10.66 -8.28
N LEU A 7 3.49 -10.83 -7.15
CA LEU A 7 3.89 -10.19 -5.88
C LEU A 7 5.28 -10.65 -5.42
N LEU A 8 5.62 -11.94 -5.58
CA LEU A 8 6.95 -12.45 -5.24
C LEU A 8 8.04 -11.87 -6.14
N LEU A 9 7.76 -11.67 -7.44
CA LEU A 9 8.68 -11.00 -8.36
C LEU A 9 8.86 -9.52 -7.99
N GLU A 10 7.78 -8.83 -7.62
CA GLU A 10 7.85 -7.46 -7.11
C GLU A 10 8.73 -7.38 -5.84
N CYS A 11 8.61 -8.35 -4.92
CA CYS A 11 9.47 -8.43 -3.74
C CYS A 11 10.94 -8.59 -4.12
N LYS A 12 11.25 -9.42 -5.12
CA LYS A 12 12.63 -9.58 -5.62
C LYS A 12 13.19 -8.28 -6.16
N VAL A 13 12.40 -7.57 -6.97
CA VAL A 13 12.79 -6.28 -7.55
C VAL A 13 13.06 -5.28 -6.43
N LYS A 14 12.14 -5.18 -5.45
CA LYS A 14 12.26 -4.21 -4.35
C LYS A 14 13.47 -4.48 -3.45
N LEU A 15 13.79 -5.75 -3.20
CA LEU A 15 14.93 -6.14 -2.37
C LEU A 15 16.25 -6.24 -3.15
N GLY A 16 16.24 -6.09 -4.49
CA GLY A 16 17.43 -6.29 -5.33
C GLY A 16 17.93 -7.74 -5.33
N ILE A 17 17.04 -8.71 -5.12
CA ILE A 17 17.38 -10.13 -4.99
C ILE A 17 17.17 -10.88 -6.30
N GLN A 18 18.15 -11.67 -6.72
CA GLN A 18 18.08 -12.47 -7.94
C GLN A 18 17.59 -13.91 -7.71
N THR A 19 17.87 -14.50 -6.55
CA THR A 19 17.63 -15.93 -6.29
C THR A 19 16.40 -16.17 -5.40
N ASP A 20 15.66 -17.25 -5.68
CA ASP A 20 14.52 -17.67 -4.85
C ASP A 20 14.94 -18.01 -3.41
N TYR A 21 16.16 -18.52 -3.25
CA TYR A 21 16.72 -18.83 -1.93
C TYR A 21 16.84 -17.58 -1.04
N LYS A 22 17.39 -16.49 -1.58
CA LYS A 22 17.49 -15.23 -0.83
C LYS A 22 16.12 -14.61 -0.56
N LEU A 23 15.17 -14.76 -1.48
CA LEU A 23 13.79 -14.35 -1.26
C LEU A 23 13.14 -15.17 -0.12
N ALA A 24 13.38 -16.47 -0.08
CA ALA A 24 12.90 -17.36 0.98
C ALA A 24 13.45 -16.93 2.35
N GLN A 25 14.74 -16.59 2.42
CA GLN A 25 15.34 -16.04 3.64
C GLN A 25 14.69 -14.72 4.06
N ALA A 26 14.49 -13.77 3.12
CA ALA A 26 13.87 -12.48 3.41
C ALA A 26 12.41 -12.61 3.90
N LEU A 27 11.68 -13.59 3.39
CA LEU A 27 10.31 -13.90 3.82
C LEU A 27 10.24 -14.80 5.05
N GLU A 28 11.37 -15.32 5.55
CA GLU A 28 11.47 -16.33 6.60
C GLU A 28 10.65 -17.60 6.29
N LEU A 29 10.72 -18.05 5.04
CA LEU A 29 10.02 -19.23 4.54
C LEU A 29 11.01 -20.29 4.04
N HIS A 30 10.55 -21.54 4.04
CA HIS A 30 11.30 -22.62 3.40
C HIS A 30 11.32 -22.44 1.87
N THR A 31 12.47 -22.64 1.23
CA THR A 31 12.66 -22.45 -0.22
C THR A 31 11.67 -23.24 -1.07
N ALA A 32 11.25 -24.44 -0.62
CA ALA A 32 10.24 -25.24 -1.33
C ALA A 32 8.88 -24.51 -1.42
N ARG A 33 8.46 -23.77 -0.38
CA ARG A 33 7.21 -23.00 -0.42
C ARG A 33 7.27 -21.88 -1.46
N ILE A 34 8.42 -21.21 -1.56
CA ILE A 34 8.62 -20.20 -2.61
C ILE A 34 8.51 -20.83 -4.00
N ALA A 35 9.13 -21.98 -4.23
CA ALA A 35 9.04 -22.70 -5.50
C ALA A 35 7.58 -23.09 -5.83
N GLU A 36 6.80 -23.55 -4.84
CA GLU A 36 5.38 -23.87 -5.02
C GLU A 36 4.57 -22.63 -5.42
N TYR A 37 4.76 -21.50 -4.75
CA TYR A 37 4.07 -20.25 -5.08
C TYR A 37 4.47 -19.72 -6.48
N MET A 38 5.75 -19.81 -6.83
CA MET A 38 6.27 -19.42 -8.15
C MET A 38 5.76 -20.32 -9.27
N SER A 39 5.43 -21.58 -8.96
CA SER A 39 4.80 -22.51 -9.89
C SER A 39 3.28 -22.32 -10.00
N GLY A 40 2.67 -21.58 -9.07
CA GLY A 40 1.21 -21.37 -9.01
C GLY A 40 0.41 -22.58 -8.53
N LYS A 41 1.08 -23.64 -8.03
CA LYS A 41 0.41 -24.86 -7.52
C LYS A 41 -0.29 -24.63 -6.19
N THR A 42 0.27 -23.75 -5.35
CA THR A 42 -0.20 -23.48 -4.00
C THR A 42 -0.44 -21.98 -3.83
N HIS A 43 -1.42 -21.62 -3.02
CA HIS A 43 -1.71 -20.23 -2.66
C HIS A 43 -0.94 -19.81 -1.41
N PRO A 44 -0.44 -18.56 -1.34
CA PRO A 44 0.21 -18.05 -0.14
C PRO A 44 -0.72 -18.08 1.06
N SER A 45 -0.20 -18.49 2.22
CA SER A 45 -0.93 -18.35 3.48
C SER A 45 -1.06 -16.88 3.88
N VAL A 46 -2.01 -16.56 4.76
CA VAL A 46 -2.19 -15.21 5.30
C VAL A 46 -0.88 -14.64 5.88
N TYR A 47 -0.12 -15.46 6.60
CA TYR A 47 1.19 -15.08 7.13
C TYR A 47 2.15 -14.62 6.02
N THR A 48 2.23 -15.39 4.92
CA THR A 48 3.05 -15.04 3.77
C THR A 48 2.56 -13.77 3.08
N CYS A 49 1.24 -13.58 2.94
CA CYS A 49 0.66 -12.35 2.38
C CYS A 49 1.06 -11.12 3.20
N VAL A 50 1.04 -11.22 4.53
CA VAL A 50 1.46 -10.13 5.42
C VAL A 50 2.95 -9.83 5.25
N LYS A 51 3.83 -10.84 5.22
CA LYS A 51 5.27 -10.65 4.98
C LYS A 51 5.56 -9.98 3.64
N ILE A 52 4.86 -10.40 2.58
CA ILE A 52 4.93 -9.78 1.25
C ILE A 52 4.50 -8.32 1.32
N ALA A 53 3.39 -8.02 1.98
CA ALA A 53 2.88 -6.66 2.12
C ALA A 53 3.88 -5.75 2.85
N LEU A 54 4.50 -6.24 3.93
CA LEU A 54 5.52 -5.50 4.68
C LEU A 54 6.74 -5.18 3.80
N ILE A 55 7.26 -6.16 3.06
CA ILE A 55 8.37 -5.93 2.13
C ILE A 55 7.97 -4.90 1.08
N LEU A 56 6.79 -5.03 0.49
CA LEU A 56 6.30 -4.13 -0.56
C LEU A 56 5.83 -2.76 -0.05
N GLU A 57 5.78 -2.55 1.27
CA GLU A 57 5.15 -1.37 1.90
C GLU A 57 3.71 -1.15 1.39
N ARG A 58 2.96 -2.24 1.27
CA ARG A 58 1.54 -2.24 0.91
C ARG A 58 0.69 -2.56 2.12
N ASP A 59 -0.59 -2.20 2.04
CA ASP A 59 -1.57 -2.61 3.02
C ASP A 59 -1.71 -4.15 3.04
N PRO A 60 -1.49 -4.82 4.18
CA PRO A 60 -1.62 -6.27 4.28
C PRO A 60 -3.00 -6.79 3.93
N ALA A 61 -4.06 -6.07 4.31
CA ALA A 61 -5.43 -6.47 4.02
C ALA A 61 -5.69 -6.44 2.50
N GLY A 62 -5.14 -5.46 1.79
CA GLY A 62 -5.15 -5.41 0.33
C GLY A 62 -4.47 -6.62 -0.32
N VAL A 63 -3.26 -6.99 0.12
CA VAL A 63 -2.55 -8.15 -0.45
C VAL A 63 -3.31 -9.45 -0.21
N ILE A 64 -3.88 -9.65 0.98
CA ILE A 64 -4.70 -10.82 1.30
C ILE A 64 -5.92 -10.88 0.36
N ALA A 65 -6.65 -9.77 0.24
CA ALA A 65 -7.85 -9.73 -0.59
C ALA A 65 -7.54 -9.93 -2.09
N GLU A 66 -6.40 -9.48 -2.59
CA GLU A 66 -5.96 -9.75 -3.97
C GLU A 66 -5.73 -11.24 -4.23
N ILE A 67 -5.07 -11.94 -3.31
CA ILE A 67 -4.84 -13.38 -3.41
C ILE A 67 -6.19 -14.12 -3.30
N GLU A 68 -6.99 -13.85 -2.27
CA GLU A 68 -8.27 -14.53 -2.05
C GLU A 68 -9.26 -14.33 -3.21
N ALA A 69 -9.28 -13.14 -3.82
CA ALA A 69 -10.10 -12.87 -4.99
C ALA A 69 -9.67 -13.67 -6.24
N GLU A 70 -8.40 -14.05 -6.35
CA GLU A 70 -7.93 -14.89 -7.46
C GLU A 70 -8.29 -16.36 -7.23
N THR A 71 -8.18 -16.83 -5.98
CA THR A 71 -8.23 -18.25 -5.63
C THR A 71 -9.63 -18.75 -5.30
N GLU A 72 -10.51 -17.84 -4.88
CA GLU A 72 -11.89 -18.17 -4.52
C GLU A 72 -12.69 -18.63 -5.76
N LYS A 73 -13.37 -19.75 -5.61
CA LYS A 73 -14.18 -20.39 -6.66
C LYS A 73 -15.61 -19.86 -6.66
N ASN A 74 -16.11 -19.43 -5.49
CA ASN A 74 -17.45 -18.88 -5.35
C ASN A 74 -17.49 -17.41 -5.79
N GLU A 75 -18.26 -17.12 -6.84
CA GLU A 75 -18.35 -15.76 -7.41
C GLU A 75 -18.78 -14.70 -6.38
N LYS A 76 -19.74 -15.01 -5.51
CA LYS A 76 -20.22 -14.03 -4.49
C LYS A 76 -19.11 -13.67 -3.50
N ARG A 77 -18.30 -14.66 -3.10
CA ARG A 77 -17.17 -14.43 -2.19
C ARG A 77 -16.02 -13.73 -2.91
N ARG A 78 -15.80 -14.05 -4.19
CA ARG A 78 -14.85 -13.33 -5.03
C ARG A 78 -15.20 -11.85 -5.16
N GLU A 79 -16.46 -11.53 -5.43
CA GLU A 79 -16.95 -10.15 -5.48
C GLU A 79 -16.78 -9.44 -4.14
N PHE A 80 -17.03 -10.12 -3.02
CA PHE A 80 -16.77 -9.57 -1.69
C PHE A 80 -15.30 -9.11 -1.56
N TRP A 81 -14.34 -9.95 -1.92
CA TRP A 81 -12.92 -9.59 -1.85
C TRP A 81 -12.53 -8.44 -2.80
N ARG A 82 -13.10 -8.43 -4.02
CA ARG A 82 -12.92 -7.31 -4.96
C ARG A 82 -13.48 -6.00 -4.41
N ASN A 83 -14.65 -6.03 -3.79
CA ASN A 83 -15.29 -4.86 -3.20
C ASN A 83 -14.57 -4.38 -1.94
N PHE A 84 -14.01 -5.30 -1.14
CA PHE A 84 -13.18 -4.98 0.01
C PHE A 84 -11.97 -4.12 -0.41
N LEU A 85 -11.29 -4.49 -1.51
CA LEU A 85 -10.19 -3.70 -2.08
C LEU A 85 -10.59 -2.28 -2.49
N GLN A 86 -11.78 -2.13 -3.07
CA GLN A 86 -12.28 -0.82 -3.51
C GLN A 86 -12.56 0.11 -2.32
N ARG A 87 -13.14 -0.43 -1.25
CA ARG A 87 -13.46 0.33 -0.03
C ARG A 87 -12.21 0.78 0.73
N ALA A 88 -11.21 -0.10 0.85
CA ALA A 88 -9.93 0.26 1.47
C ALA A 88 -9.26 1.46 0.78
N LYS A 89 -9.30 1.52 -0.56
CA LYS A 89 -8.75 2.63 -1.35
C LYS A 89 -9.55 3.93 -1.24
N GLN A 90 -10.86 3.86 -0.98
CA GLN A 90 -11.73 5.03 -0.85
C GLN A 90 -11.59 5.72 0.51
N ALA A 91 -11.44 4.95 1.60
CA ALA A 91 -11.25 5.49 2.94
C ALA A 91 -10.00 6.37 3.06
N ALA A 92 -8.89 5.97 2.41
CA ALA A 92 -7.64 6.74 2.41
C ALA A 92 -7.74 8.10 1.67
N LYS A 93 -8.58 8.18 0.62
CA LYS A 93 -8.77 9.40 -0.16
C LYS A 93 -9.62 10.45 0.57
N LEU A 94 -10.59 10.03 1.38
CA LEU A 94 -11.42 10.96 2.15
C LEU A 94 -10.66 11.60 3.31
N GLY A 95 -9.78 10.84 3.99
CA GLY A 95 -8.96 11.37 5.09
C GLY A 95 -7.95 12.43 4.63
N THR A 96 -7.34 12.25 3.45
CA THR A 96 -6.40 13.23 2.88
C THR A 96 -7.09 14.52 2.43
N LEU A 97 -8.29 14.44 1.86
CA LEU A 97 -9.08 15.62 1.49
C LEU A 97 -9.47 16.45 2.73
N ALA A 98 -9.85 15.80 3.83
CA ALA A 98 -10.20 16.46 5.09
C ALA A 98 -8.99 17.19 5.72
N LEU A 99 -7.80 16.58 5.67
CA LEU A 99 -6.55 17.18 6.16
C LEU A 99 -6.10 18.39 5.32
N LEU A 100 -6.28 18.35 4.00
CA LEU A 100 -5.96 19.49 3.12
C LEU A 100 -6.94 20.65 3.28
N PHE A 101 -8.22 20.35 3.53
CA PHE A 101 -9.25 21.37 3.76
C PHE A 101 -9.03 22.11 5.10
N THR A 102 -8.64 21.40 6.17
CA THR A 102 -8.30 22.02 7.46
C THR A 102 -7.00 22.83 7.39
N ALA A 103 -5.97 22.34 6.67
CA ALA A 103 -4.74 23.10 6.46
C ALA A 103 -4.98 24.42 5.70
N SER A 104 -5.89 24.41 4.72
CA SER A 104 -6.25 25.62 3.95
C SER A 104 -7.03 26.64 4.79
N LEU A 105 -7.87 26.20 5.73
CA LEU A 105 -8.61 27.07 6.64
C LEU A 105 -7.73 27.70 7.73
N LEU A 106 -6.70 27.00 8.21
CA LEU A 106 -5.74 27.54 9.19
C LEU A 106 -4.66 28.42 8.55
N GLY A 107 -4.25 28.14 7.30
CA GLY A 107 -3.24 28.93 6.59
C GLY A 107 -3.70 30.33 6.16
N GLY A 108 -5.00 30.55 5.98
CA GLY A 108 -5.55 31.85 5.58
C GLY A 108 -5.49 32.93 6.66
N ALA A 109 -5.41 32.57 7.94
CA ALA A 109 -5.46 33.52 9.05
C ALA A 109 -4.11 34.22 9.35
N ALA A 110 -3.01 33.77 8.75
CA ALA A 110 -1.66 34.24 9.11
C ALA A 110 -1.10 35.36 8.21
N SER A 111 -1.76 35.70 7.09
CA SER A 111 -1.19 36.62 6.09
C SER A 111 -1.51 38.11 6.26
N ASP A 112 -2.38 38.50 7.20
CA ASP A 112 -2.93 39.87 7.27
C ASP A 112 -2.27 40.83 8.28
N ARG A 113 -1.13 40.49 8.92
CA ARG A 113 -0.55 41.32 10.01
C ARG A 113 0.86 41.89 9.80
N GLU A 114 1.40 41.90 8.58
CA GLU A 114 2.71 42.53 8.32
C GLU A 114 2.65 43.93 7.64
N GLY A 115 1.46 44.44 7.31
CA GLY A 115 1.33 45.71 6.55
C GLY A 115 1.37 47.02 7.35
N ALA A 116 1.34 47.01 8.70
CA ALA A 116 0.99 48.20 9.48
C ALA A 116 2.17 49.00 10.09
N PHE A 117 3.43 48.59 9.89
CA PHE A 117 4.57 49.18 10.63
C PHE A 117 5.46 50.18 9.84
N PHE A 118 5.20 50.41 8.55
CA PHE A 118 6.06 51.25 7.69
C PHE A 118 5.47 52.62 7.30
N ARG A 119 4.68 53.26 8.18
CA ARG A 119 4.35 54.69 8.03
C ARG A 119 4.96 55.52 9.16
N ARG A 120 6.28 55.73 9.11
CA ARG A 120 6.89 56.86 9.83
C ARG A 120 8.05 57.46 9.04
N ARG A 121 7.73 58.62 8.44
CA ARG A 121 8.56 59.84 8.40
C ARG A 121 9.60 59.97 7.27
N TYR A 122 9.15 60.56 6.16
CA TYR A 122 9.93 61.51 5.37
C TYR A 122 9.02 62.64 4.91
N PHE A 123 9.09 63.79 5.58
CA PHE A 123 8.81 65.09 4.99
C PHE A 123 9.92 66.03 5.45
N ALA A 124 10.51 66.68 4.46
CA ALA A 124 11.55 67.69 4.53
C ALA A 124 11.11 68.94 5.29
#